data_AF-A0A7W8EIM2-F1
#
_entry.id   AF-A0A7W8EIM2-F1
#
_cell.length_a   1.000
_cell.length_b   1.000
_cell.length_c   1.000
_cell.angle_alpha   90.00
_cell.angle_beta   90.00
_cell.angle_gamma   90.00
#
_symmetry.space_group_name_H-M   'P 1'
#
loop_
_entity.id
_entity.type
_entity.pdbx_description
1 polymer ?
#
loop_
_entity_poly.entity_id
_entity_poly.type
_entity_poly.pdbx_seq_one_letter_code
_entity_poly.pdbx_strand_id
1 'polypeptide(L)' 'MANPIYPDPTCECGAQLDEGETRCLKCSARARWIKKQRNKNKRRRGETRRPPRGPRKSFQAGEVRS' A
#
# COMPACT_ATOMS: atom_id res chain seq x y z
N MET A 1 36.54 -22.34 2.65
CA MET A 1 36.05 -23.72 2.45
C MET A 1 34.52 -23.63 2.44
N ALA A 2 33.90 -23.77 1.26
CA ALA A 2 32.44 -23.72 1.13
C ALA A 2 31.87 -25.11 1.45
N ASN A 3 30.98 -25.21 2.43
CA ASN A 3 30.31 -26.47 2.78
C ASN A 3 29.22 -26.77 1.73
N PRO A 4 29.26 -27.93 1.05
CA PRO A 4 28.42 -28.21 -0.12
C PRO A 4 26.95 -28.59 0.20
N ILE A 5 26.49 -28.41 1.45
CA ILE A 5 25.24 -29.02 1.94
C ILE A 5 24.05 -28.04 1.94
N TYR A 6 24.31 -26.73 2.02
CA TYR A 6 23.25 -25.72 2.01
C TYR A 6 23.57 -24.69 0.94
N PRO A 7 22.85 -24.67 -0.20
CA PRO A 7 22.93 -23.54 -1.10
C PRO A 7 22.53 -22.28 -0.31
N ASP A 8 23.30 -21.21 -0.46
CA ASP A 8 22.93 -19.91 0.10
C ASP A 8 21.49 -19.59 -0.30
N PRO A 9 20.66 -19.08 0.62
CA PRO A 9 19.28 -18.77 0.30
C PRO A 9 19.25 -17.76 -0.84
N THR A 10 18.68 -18.15 -1.98
CA THR A 10 18.48 -17.26 -3.12
C THR A 10 17.01 -16.88 -3.26
N CYS A 11 16.76 -15.63 -3.55
CA CYS A 11 15.43 -15.16 -3.93
C CYS A 11 15.01 -15.76 -5.27
N GLU A 12 13.70 -15.88 -5.54
CA GLU A 12 13.16 -16.27 -6.85
C GLU A 12 13.73 -15.44 -8.02
N CYS A 13 14.19 -14.22 -7.76
CA CYS A 13 14.82 -13.38 -8.78
C CYS A 13 16.34 -13.66 -8.98
N GLY A 14 16.88 -14.69 -8.34
CA GLY A 14 18.30 -15.07 -8.37
C GLY A 14 19.24 -14.19 -7.54
N ALA A 15 18.69 -13.31 -6.70
CA ALA A 15 19.52 -12.50 -5.79
C ALA A 15 19.85 -13.30 -4.53
N GLN A 16 21.08 -13.20 -4.06
CA GLN A 16 21.48 -13.76 -2.76
C GLN A 16 20.68 -13.06 -1.65
N LEU A 17 20.12 -13.86 -0.75
CA LEU A 17 19.44 -13.40 0.45
C LEU A 17 20.44 -13.43 1.61
N ASP A 18 20.30 -12.49 2.54
CA ASP A 18 20.94 -12.61 3.85
C ASP A 18 20.29 -13.74 4.65
N GLU A 19 21.03 -14.28 5.63
CA GLU A 19 20.54 -15.32 6.52
C GLU A 19 19.23 -14.91 7.21
N GLY A 20 18.22 -15.77 7.10
CA GLY A 20 16.90 -15.55 7.69
C GLY A 20 15.96 -14.62 6.89
N GLU A 21 16.41 -14.05 5.77
CA GLU A 21 15.56 -13.21 4.94
C GLU A 21 14.79 -14.02 3.89
N THR A 22 13.48 -13.80 3.77
CA THR A 22 12.62 -14.52 2.81
C THR A 22 12.46 -13.79 1.48
N ARG A 23 12.87 -12.51 1.40
CA ARG A 23 12.70 -11.67 0.22
C ARG A 23 13.87 -10.72 0.07
N CYS A 24 14.44 -10.64 -1.13
CA CYS A 24 15.54 -9.71 -1.36
C CYS A 24 15.04 -8.27 -1.42
N LEU A 25 15.94 -7.34 -1.13
CA LEU A 25 15.69 -5.90 -1.21
C LEU A 25 15.15 -5.47 -2.59
N LYS A 26 15.64 -6.08 -3.68
CA LYS A 26 15.19 -5.80 -5.05
C LYS A 26 13.72 -6.14 -5.26
N CYS A 27 13.30 -7.33 -4.85
CA CYS A 27 11.90 -7.77 -4.95
C CYS A 27 10.99 -6.97 -4.02
N SER A 28 11.46 -6.63 -2.82
CA SER A 28 10.75 -5.74 -1.89
C SER A 28 10.53 -4.34 -2.48
N ALA A 29 11.57 -3.75 -3.07
CA ALA A 29 11.50 -2.46 -3.74
C ALA A 29 10.53 -2.49 -4.94
N ARG A 30 10.60 -3.54 -5.77
CA ARG A 30 9.68 -3.72 -6.91
C ARG A 30 8.23 -3.84 -6.44
N ALA A 31 7.96 -4.63 -5.42
CA ALA A 31 6.62 -4.77 -4.85
C ALA A 31 6.07 -3.45 -4.31
N ARG A 32 6.92 -2.67 -3.59
CA ARG A 32 6.58 -1.32 -3.12
C ARG A 32 6.25 -0.39 -4.28
N TRP A 33 7.03 -0.40 -5.36
CA TRP A 33 6.78 0.41 -6.54
C TRP A 33 5.45 0.04 -7.22
N ILE A 34 5.18 -1.25 -7.44
CA ILE A 34 3.90 -1.72 -8.02
C ILE A 34 2.71 -1.27 -7.16
N LYS A 35 2.81 -1.39 -5.83
CA LYS A 35 1.76 -0.94 -4.90
C LYS A 35 1.55 0.59 -5.00
N LYS A 36 2.62 1.37 -5.11
CA LYS A 36 2.56 2.82 -5.32
C LYS A 36 1.87 3.17 -6.65
N GLN A 37 2.19 2.47 -7.73
CA GLN A 37 1.55 2.68 -9.04
C GLN A 37 0.06 2.33 -9.01
N ARG A 38 -0.31 1.20 -8.40
CA ARG A 38 -1.73 0.82 -8.19
C ARG A 38 -2.49 1.89 -7.42
N ASN A 39 -1.89 2.47 -6.37
CA ASN A 39 -2.53 3.54 -5.59
C ASN A 39 -2.67 4.84 -6.37
N LYS A 40 -1.71 5.20 -7.24
CA LYS A 40 -1.85 6.36 -8.15
C LYS A 40 -3.01 6.17 -9.12
N ASN A 41 -3.14 4.99 -9.72
CA ASN A 41 -4.25 4.67 -10.63
C ASN A 41 -5.61 4.66 -9.90
N LYS A 42 -5.65 4.17 -8.65
CA LYS A 42 -6.86 4.23 -7.82
C LYS A 42 -7.26 5.65 -7.40
N ARG A 43 -6.30 6.56 -7.16
CA ARG A 43 -6.58 7.96 -6.84
C ARG A 43 -7.23 8.70 -8.02
N ARG A 44 -6.80 8.44 -9.25
CA ARG A 44 -7.46 8.98 -10.46
C ARG A 44 -8.91 8.50 -10.58
N ARG A 45 -9.19 7.23 -10.24
CA ARG A 45 -10.56 6.71 -10.12
C ARG A 45 -11.32 7.21 -8.88
N GLY A 46 -10.69 8.04 -8.05
CA GLY A 46 -11.31 8.68 -6.88
C GLY A 46 -12.02 9.98 -7.20
N GLU A 47 -11.88 10.52 -8.42
CA GLU A 47 -12.66 11.67 -8.90
C GLU A 47 -14.17 11.38 -8.90
N THR A 48 -14.55 10.11 -9.02
CA THR A 48 -15.94 9.62 -8.89
C THR A 48 -16.28 9.10 -7.50
N ARG A 49 -15.48 9.38 -6.46
CA ARG A 49 -15.85 8.99 -5.08
C ARG A 49 -16.86 9.96 -4.50
N ARG A 50 -17.89 9.35 -3.92
CA ARG A 50 -19.08 9.92 -3.28
C ARG A 50 -18.81 11.28 -2.63
N PRO A 51 -19.64 12.30 -2.91
CA PRO A 51 -19.48 13.64 -2.35
C PRO A 51 -19.40 13.60 -0.82
N PRO A 52 -18.72 14.58 -0.20
CA PRO A 52 -18.61 14.67 1.25
C PRO A 52 -19.98 14.50 1.89
N ARG A 53 -20.10 13.67 2.94
CA ARG A 53 -21.33 13.64 3.73
C ARG A 53 -21.55 15.06 4.24
N GLY A 54 -22.69 15.65 3.88
CA GLY A 54 -23.02 17.05 4.11
C GLY A 54 -22.84 17.51 5.56
N PRO A 55 -22.92 18.82 5.80
CA PRO A 55 -22.51 19.42 7.07
C PRO A 55 -23.23 18.76 8.26
N ARG A 56 -22.45 18.35 9.26
CA ARG A 56 -23.01 17.92 10.54
C ARG A 56 -23.54 19.18 11.23
N LYS A 57 -24.86 19.27 11.37
CA LYS A 57 -25.65 20.32 12.04
C LYS A 57 -25.88 21.58 11.17
N SER A 58 -27.01 21.58 10.46
CA SER A 58 -27.78 22.80 10.30
C SER A 58 -28.36 23.15 11.68
N PHE A 59 -27.89 24.25 12.27
CA PHE A 59 -28.66 24.94 13.31
C PHE A 59 -30.03 25.26 12.70
N GLN A 60 -31.11 24.68 13.21
CA GLN A 60 -32.43 25.25 12.96
C GLN A 60 -32.51 26.56 13.73
N ALA A 61 -32.39 27.67 12.99
CA ALA A 61 -32.77 28.97 13.47
C ALA A 61 -34.29 29.02 13.62
N GLY A 62 -34.75 29.37 14.82
CA GLY A 62 -36.04 30.01 15.07
C GLY A 62 -37.30 29.19 14.77
N GLU A 63 -37.81 28.49 15.78
CA GLU A 63 -39.26 28.30 15.88
C GLU A 63 -39.81 29.42 16.78
N VAL A 64 -40.39 30.43 16.14
CA VAL A 64 -41.33 31.35 16.79
C VAL A 64 -42.69 30.67 16.72
N ARG A 65 -43.31 30.37 17.87
CA ARG A 65 -44.72 29.98 17.93
C ARG A 65 -45.42 30.79 19.02
N SER A 66 -46.60 31.25 18.63
CA SER A 66 -47.47 32.26 19.24
C SER A 66 -47.92 31.99 20.68
#